data_AF-A0A3M8BXW2-F1
#
_entry.id   AF-A0A3M8BXW2-F1
#
_cell.length_a   1.000
_cell.length_b   1.000
_cell.length_c   1.000
_cell.angle_alpha   90.00
_cell.angle_beta   90.00
_cell.angle_gamma   90.00
#
_symmetry.space_group_name_H-M   'P 1'
#
loop_
_entity.id
_entity.type
_entity.pdbx_description
1 polymer ?
#
loop_
_entity_poly.entity_id
_entity_poly.type
_entity_poly.pdbx_seq_one_letter_code
_entity_poly.pdbx_strand_id
1 'polypeptide(L)'
;MIYDGFELDSKGRALICPRCSNEQINGGEFCKICGVTIINKCSSSGYDTYKNEPWECGTIAEGNARYCIKCGEKTTFFENELLKAWDVEHQEKIIKNDASDLFSSPQKTVHISDEDLPF
;
A
#
# COMPACT_ATOMS: atom_id res chain seq x y z
N MET A 1 -6.89 1.94 -12.56
CA MET A 1 -6.79 1.56 -11.13
C MET A 1 -5.71 2.41 -10.50
N ILE A 2 -6.01 3.09 -9.40
CA ILE A 2 -5.00 3.75 -8.55
C ILE A 2 -4.67 2.75 -7.45
N TYR A 3 -3.38 2.52 -7.18
CA TYR A 3 -2.93 1.62 -6.13
C TYR A 3 -2.75 2.33 -4.80
N ASP A 4 -2.99 1.61 -3.71
CA ASP A 4 -2.90 2.15 -2.35
C ASP A 4 -1.45 2.46 -2.00
N GLY A 5 -1.29 3.50 -1.18
CA GLY A 5 -0.02 4.01 -0.70
C GLY A 5 -0.18 4.94 0.48
N PHE A 6 0.93 5.46 0.97
CA PHE A 6 0.96 6.38 2.11
C PHE A 6 1.23 7.81 1.67
N GLU A 7 0.60 8.78 2.33
CA GLU A 7 0.92 10.19 2.12
C GLU A 7 2.29 10.51 2.72
N LEU A 8 3.11 11.21 1.94
CA LEU A 8 4.48 11.55 2.30
C LEU A 8 4.65 13.07 2.43
N ASP A 9 5.56 13.49 3.31
CA ASP A 9 6.02 14.87 3.37
C ASP A 9 7.04 15.18 2.25
N SER A 10 7.52 16.43 2.21
CA SER A 10 8.50 16.90 1.22
C SER A 10 9.87 16.21 1.30
N LYS A 11 10.13 15.43 2.35
CA LYS A 11 11.34 14.62 2.51
C LYS A 11 11.09 13.13 2.24
N GLY A 12 9.90 12.76 1.78
CA GLY A 12 9.53 11.36 1.51
C GLY A 12 9.22 10.53 2.75
N ARG A 13 8.96 11.18 3.90
CA ARG A 13 8.57 10.50 5.14
C ARG A 13 7.06 10.37 5.20
N ALA A 14 6.55 9.20 5.58
CA ALA A 14 5.13 9.01 5.81
C ALA A 14 4.62 9.93 6.93
N LEU A 15 3.50 10.61 6.67
CA LEU A 15 2.86 11.52 7.64
C LEU A 15 2.34 10.75 8.87
N ILE A 16 1.93 9.50 8.65
CA ILE A 16 1.44 8.57 9.67
C ILE A 16 2.22 7.27 9.52
N CYS A 17 2.64 6.66 10.64
CA CYS A 17 3.37 5.41 10.58
C CYS A 17 2.55 4.30 9.89
N PRO A 18 3.06 3.70 8.81
CA PRO A 18 2.29 2.73 8.00
C PRO A 18 2.01 1.41 8.73
N ARG A 19 2.72 1.13 9.83
CA ARG A 19 2.59 -0.12 10.60
C ARG A 19 1.72 0.00 11.85
N CYS A 20 1.87 1.08 12.61
CA CYS A 20 1.21 1.23 13.92
C CYS A 20 0.33 2.48 14.03
N SER A 21 0.18 3.22 12.93
CA SER A 21 -0.64 4.42 12.86
C SER A 21 -0.22 5.57 13.79
N ASN A 22 1.00 5.56 14.31
CA ASN A 22 1.55 6.68 15.07
C ASN A 22 1.66 7.94 14.19
N GLU A 23 0.96 9.00 14.58
CA GLU A 23 0.95 10.31 13.92
C GLU A 23 2.10 11.23 14.40
N GLN A 24 2.69 10.92 15.56
CA GLN A 24 3.79 11.73 16.12
C GLN A 24 5.13 11.34 15.48
N ILE A 25 5.35 11.84 14.26
CA ILE A 25 6.56 11.60 13.47
C ILE A 25 7.62 12.68 13.78
N ASN A 26 8.66 12.30 14.52
CA ASN A 26 9.69 13.23 15.03
C ASN A 26 10.84 13.50 14.03
N GLY A 27 10.56 13.44 12.73
CA GLY A 27 11.52 13.79 11.67
C GLY A 27 12.71 12.84 11.44
N GLY A 28 12.82 11.75 12.17
CA GLY A 28 13.75 10.65 11.86
C GLY A 28 13.30 9.78 10.68
N GLU A 29 14.05 8.73 10.36
CA GLU A 29 13.70 7.76 9.31
C GLU A 29 12.91 6.55 9.83
N PHE A 30 12.81 6.39 11.14
CA PHE A 30 12.15 5.27 11.80
C PHE A 30 11.05 5.75 12.74
N CYS A 31 9.99 4.96 12.86
CA CYS A 31 8.92 5.20 13.81
C CYS A 31 9.43 5.01 15.24
N LYS A 32 9.26 6.01 16.10
CA LYS A 32 9.65 5.94 17.52
C LYS A 32 8.84 4.94 18.36
N ILE A 33 7.72 4.44 17.83
CA ILE A 33 6.82 3.50 18.53
C ILE A 33 7.11 2.05 18.15
N CYS A 34 7.22 1.74 16.85
CA CYS A 34 7.38 0.36 16.38
C CYS A 34 8.68 0.07 15.63
N GLY A 35 9.55 1.07 15.44
CA GLY A 35 10.86 0.91 14.81
C GLY A 35 10.86 0.74 13.28
N VAL A 36 9.68 0.66 12.63
CA VAL A 36 9.64 0.52 11.16
C VAL A 36 10.16 1.76 10.46
N THR A 37 10.79 1.58 9.30
CA THR A 37 11.12 2.71 8.42
C THR A 37 9.85 3.44 7.98
N ILE A 38 9.90 4.76 8.01
CA ILE A 38 8.81 5.63 7.53
C ILE A 38 9.16 6.32 6.20
N ILE A 39 10.32 6.01 5.62
CA ILE A 39 10.72 6.48 4.29
C ILE A 39 10.64 5.32 3.31
N ASN A 40 9.94 5.53 2.19
CA ASN A 40 9.97 4.59 1.09
C ASN A 40 11.21 4.87 0.22
N LYS A 41 12.18 3.96 0.22
CA LYS A 41 13.39 4.07 -0.62
C LYS A 41 13.74 2.73 -1.24
N CYS A 42 14.51 2.74 -2.33
CA CYS A 42 15.04 1.51 -2.90
C CYS A 42 15.88 0.74 -1.87
N SER A 43 15.65 -0.57 -1.72
CA SER A 43 16.41 -1.43 -0.80
C SER A 43 17.69 -2.01 -1.43
N SER A 44 17.93 -1.76 -2.72
CA SER A 44 19.14 -2.22 -3.41
C SER A 44 20.38 -1.61 -2.78
N SER A 45 21.21 -2.49 -2.21
CA SER A 45 22.51 -2.18 -1.62
C SER A 45 23.50 -3.29 -1.97
N GLY A 46 24.79 -2.97 -1.93
CA GLY A 46 25.86 -3.86 -2.28
C GLY A 46 27.23 -3.25 -2.02
N TYR A 47 28.24 -3.82 -2.68
CA TYR A 47 29.63 -3.33 -2.59
C TYR A 47 30.17 -3.09 -3.99
N ASP A 48 30.60 -1.85 -4.26
CA ASP A 48 31.27 -1.51 -5.51
C ASP A 48 32.74 -1.97 -5.40
N THR A 49 33.05 -3.09 -6.06
CA THR A 49 34.40 -3.68 -6.05
C THR A 49 35.43 -2.82 -6.76
N TYR A 50 35.01 -1.97 -7.71
CA TYR A 50 35.91 -1.08 -8.42
C TYR A 50 36.32 0.11 -7.55
N LYS A 51 35.39 0.65 -6.78
CA LYS A 51 35.63 1.77 -5.86
C LYS A 51 36.04 1.35 -4.45
N ASN A 52 35.92 0.06 -4.14
CA ASN A 52 36.18 -0.50 -2.82
C ASN A 52 35.37 0.19 -1.71
N GLU A 53 34.07 0.43 -1.97
CA GLU A 53 33.14 1.11 -1.06
C GLU A 53 31.73 0.49 -1.12
N PRO A 54 30.92 0.62 -0.04
CA PRO A 54 29.51 0.26 -0.09
C PRO A 54 28.75 1.10 -1.12
N TRP A 55 27.84 0.47 -1.83
CA TRP A 55 26.96 1.14 -2.79
C TRP A 55 25.50 0.91 -2.41
N GLU A 56 24.67 1.93 -2.59
CA GLU A 56 23.23 1.82 -2.50
C GLU A 56 22.57 2.62 -3.63
N CYS A 57 21.43 2.14 -4.13
CA CYS A 57 20.61 2.92 -5.05
C CYS A 57 19.99 4.12 -4.32
N GLY A 58 19.52 3.91 -3.08
CA GLY A 58 19.07 4.96 -2.14
C GLY A 58 17.91 5.85 -2.61
N THR A 59 17.33 5.60 -3.79
CA THR A 59 16.35 6.51 -4.40
C THR A 59 15.06 6.51 -3.58
N ILE A 60 14.66 7.70 -3.12
CA ILE A 60 13.37 7.93 -2.46
C ILE A 60 12.26 7.68 -3.46
N ALA A 61 11.30 6.85 -3.08
CA ALA A 61 10.20 6.41 -3.91
C ALA A 61 8.86 7.01 -3.41
N GLU A 62 7.87 7.03 -4.29
CA GLU A 62 6.51 7.46 -3.95
C GLU A 62 5.87 6.52 -2.92
N GLY A 63 4.88 7.01 -2.17
CA GLY A 63 4.28 6.25 -1.06
C GLY A 63 3.51 4.99 -1.47
N ASN A 64 3.20 4.83 -2.76
CA ASN A 64 2.58 3.65 -3.37
C ASN A 64 3.57 2.82 -4.21
N ALA A 65 4.85 3.21 -4.30
CA ALA A 65 5.80 2.48 -5.12
C ALA A 65 6.21 1.19 -4.41
N ARG A 66 5.99 0.02 -5.04
CA ARG A 66 6.48 -1.27 -4.55
C ARG A 66 7.91 -1.56 -5.02
N TYR A 67 8.28 -1.06 -6.19
CA TYR A 67 9.58 -1.25 -6.82
C TYR A 67 10.20 0.10 -7.23
N CYS A 68 11.53 0.16 -7.25
CA CYS A 68 12.29 1.35 -7.58
C CYS A 68 12.20 1.66 -9.07
N ILE A 69 11.80 2.88 -9.43
CA ILE A 69 11.68 3.34 -10.82
C ILE A 69 13.02 3.42 -11.57
N LYS A 70 14.15 3.40 -10.86
CA LYS A 70 15.49 3.51 -11.46
C LYS A 70 16.15 2.15 -11.72
N CYS A 71 15.93 1.16 -10.87
CA CYS A 71 16.65 -0.12 -10.93
C CYS A 71 15.76 -1.37 -10.83
N GLY A 72 14.46 -1.22 -10.60
CA GLY A 72 13.51 -2.34 -10.54
C GLY A 72 13.54 -3.16 -9.24
N GLU A 73 14.47 -2.90 -8.32
CA GLU A 73 14.53 -3.59 -7.03
C GLU A 73 13.38 -3.19 -6.11
N LYS A 74 13.06 -4.01 -5.11
CA LYS A 74 12.06 -3.68 -4.09
C LYS A 74 12.37 -2.35 -3.40
N THR A 75 11.30 -1.74 -2.92
CA THR A 75 11.38 -0.58 -2.02
C THR A 75 11.20 -1.03 -0.58
N THR A 76 11.64 -0.22 0.38
CA THR A 76 11.52 -0.50 1.80
C THR A 76 10.07 -0.71 2.24
N PHE A 77 9.08 -0.01 1.67
CA PHE A 77 7.69 -0.25 2.04
C PHE A 77 7.19 -1.62 1.60
N PHE A 78 7.59 -2.09 0.42
CA PHE A 78 7.20 -3.41 -0.04
C PHE A 78 7.99 -4.52 0.66
N GLU A 79 9.29 -4.32 0.88
CA GLU A 79 10.16 -5.25 1.58
C GLU A 79 9.75 -5.45 3.05
N ASN A 80 9.23 -4.40 3.72
CA ASN A 80 8.70 -4.47 5.08
C ASN A 80 7.21 -4.84 5.16
N GLU A 81 6.62 -5.30 4.04
CA GLU A 81 5.21 -5.71 3.92
C GLU A 81 4.20 -4.63 4.33
N LEU A 82 4.58 -3.35 4.18
CA LEU A 82 3.71 -2.21 4.43
C LEU A 82 2.75 -1.95 3.27
N LEU A 83 3.15 -2.34 2.06
CA LEU A 83 2.32 -2.36 0.87
C LEU A 83 2.04 -3.79 0.46
N LYS A 84 0.78 -4.07 0.08
CA LYS A 84 0.42 -5.36 -0.52
C LYS A 84 1.05 -5.50 -1.90
N ALA A 85 1.29 -6.74 -2.31
CA ALA A 85 1.61 -7.04 -3.69
C ALA A 85 0.49 -6.53 -4.62
N TRP A 86 0.86 -6.08 -5.82
CA TRP A 86 -0.06 -5.40 -6.72
C TRP A 86 -1.23 -6.29 -7.14
N ASP A 87 -0.99 -7.59 -7.30
CA ASP A 87 -1.94 -8.60 -7.73
C ASP A 87 -2.98 -8.90 -6.65
N VAL A 88 -2.54 -9.00 -5.39
CA VAL A 88 -3.42 -9.15 -4.23
C VAL A 88 -4.37 -7.95 -4.11
N GLU A 89 -3.82 -6.73 -4.16
CA GLU A 89 -4.63 -5.51 -4.10
C GLU A 89 -5.56 -5.36 -5.31
N HIS A 90 -5.08 -5.72 -6.50
CA HIS A 90 -5.85 -5.68 -7.73
C HIS A 90 -7.10 -6.56 -7.63
N GLN A 91 -6.93 -7.79 -7.16
CA GLN A 91 -8.04 -8.73 -6.94
C GLN A 91 -9.03 -8.20 -5.89
N GLU A 92 -8.53 -7.68 -4.76
CA GLU A 92 -9.38 -7.10 -3.71
C GLU A 92 -10.22 -5.93 -4.25
N LYS A 93 -9.64 -5.09 -5.11
CA LYS A 93 -10.35 -3.94 -5.71
C LYS A 93 -11.40 -4.37 -6.72
N ILE A 94 -11.13 -5.40 -7.53
CA ILE A 94 -12.13 -5.97 -8.44
C ILE A 94 -13.33 -6.49 -7.65
N ILE A 95 -13.10 -7.32 -6.63
CA ILE A 95 -14.17 -7.92 -5.81
C ILE A 95 -15.03 -6.84 -5.13
N LYS A 96 -14.41 -5.77 -4.63
CA LYS A 96 -15.14 -4.64 -4.02
C LYS A 96 -16.01 -3.91 -5.02
N ASN A 97 -15.53 -3.70 -6.24
CA ASN A 97 -16.30 -3.05 -7.29
C ASN A 97 -17.50 -3.91 -7.69
N ASP A 98 -17.29 -5.20 -7.93
CA ASP A 98 -18.37 -6.14 -8.28
C ASP A 98 -19.43 -6.24 -7.17
N ALA A 99 -18.99 -6.29 -5.91
CA ALA A 99 -19.89 -6.27 -4.76
C ALA A 99 -20.70 -4.95 -4.69
N SER A 100 -20.07 -3.80 -4.97
CA SER A 100 -20.77 -2.51 -4.97
C SER A 100 -21.83 -2.42 -6.06
N ASP A 101 -21.63 -3.06 -7.20
CA ASP A 101 -22.61 -3.13 -8.29
C ASP A 101 -23.84 -3.98 -7.90
N LEU A 102 -23.64 -5.05 -7.12
CA LEU A 102 -24.72 -5.90 -6.59
C LEU A 102 -25.62 -5.18 -5.56
N PHE A 103 -25.09 -4.20 -4.82
CA PHE A 103 -25.86 -3.41 -3.84
C PHE A 103 -26.44 -2.11 -4.38
N SER A 104 -26.12 -1.74 -5.63
CA SER A 104 -26.62 -0.51 -6.28
C SER A 104 -27.92 -0.71 -7.07
N SER A 105 -28.36 -1.95 -7.28
CA SER A 105 -29.69 -2.23 -7.82
C SER A 105 -30.76 -2.02 -6.74
N PRO A 106 -31.83 -1.23 -7.01
CA PRO A 106 -32.92 -1.10 -6.05
C PRO A 106 -33.53 -2.48 -5.82
N GLN A 107 -33.57 -2.91 -4.56
CA GLN A 107 -34.23 -4.14 -4.15
C GLN A 107 -35.65 -4.13 -4.71
N LYS A 108 -35.91 -5.00 -5.70
CA LYS A 108 -37.25 -5.28 -6.19
C LYS A 108 -37.95 -5.99 -5.03
N THR A 109 -38.69 -5.23 -4.21
CA THR A 109 -39.57 -5.79 -3.20
C THR A 109 -40.55 -6.70 -3.92
N VAL A 110 -40.35 -8.00 -3.81
CA VAL A 110 -41.30 -8.99 -4.28
C VAL A 110 -42.50 -8.88 -3.33
N HIS A 111 -43.54 -8.16 -3.76
CA HIS A 111 -44.85 -8.24 -3.13
C HIS A 111 -45.38 -9.64 -3.41
N ILE A 112 -45.26 -10.54 -2.45
CA ILE A 112 -45.98 -11.81 -2.45
C ILE A 112 -47.38 -11.46 -1.94
N SER A 113 -48.38 -11.56 -2.81
CA SER A 113 -49.79 -11.47 -2.42
C SER A 113 -50.22 -12.77 -1.74
N ASP A 114 -51.02 -12.66 -0.68
CA ASP A 114 -51.50 -13.78 0.14
C ASP A 114 -52.37 -14.82 -0.61
N GLU A 115 -52.61 -14.64 -1.91
CA GLU A 115 -53.40 -15.57 -2.74
C GLU A 115 -52.62 -16.78 -3.27
N ASP A 116 -51.29 -16.83 -3.10
CA ASP A 116 -50.44 -17.93 -3.61
C ASP A 116 -50.06 -18.98 -2.54
N LEU A 117 -50.70 -18.97 -1.36
CA LEU A 117 -50.47 -20.00 -0.35
C LEU A 117 -51.42 -21.21 -0.58
N PRO A 118 -50.89 -22.40 -0.91
CA PRO A 118 -51.73 -23.59 -1.03
C PRO A 118 -52.24 -24.01 0.36
N PHE A 119 -53.56 -24.24 0.46
CA PHE A 119 -54.23 -24.83 1.62
C PHE A 119 -53.87 -26.31 1.80
#